data_AF-A0A4P2QDH1-F1
#
_entry.id   AF-A0A4P2QDH1-F1
#
_cell.length_a   1.000
_cell.length_b   1.000
_cell.length_c   1.000
_cell.angle_alpha   90.00
_cell.angle_beta   90.00
_cell.angle_gamma   90.00
#
_symmetry.space_group_name_H-M   'P 1'
#
loop_
_entity.id
_entity.type
_entity.pdbx_description
1 polymer ?
#
loop_
_entity_poly.entity_id
_entity_poly.type
_entity_poly.pdbx_seq_one_letter_code
_entity_poly.pdbx_strand_id
1 'polypeptide(L)'
;MHPGTPWPAPRGDTPRRFEAVSSPSKGFGVSAILVSLALFAGLAGLAAVLPPRAMKAVVPVGFIVVIAIYGFLVAPTLRGKKAVLDVDRDRLLVDEGRGGVFALPGASLGLWRMPGTGVTLGTVLHLAGGKRPLRIGGRDHRPGAAHRLAAPPVESVDVALPAGAFEALLASVPSLATVPGHAAHGPLRVSLMPNPSSLRGGLSAMAPWLLTMALVGVVSVALGALGVLDSAAGRWVAMPLTLLIIVAGLVTTVVRSSRPRPALELELDPRELRLHDPKTGRLLAAAPLGAVSGTRGFSLFRMRSGTFTFAALVLRVPGHGDVTLGVHDTRFAWADAVPRLPAPRYVVGPPDWNAVVECFGLQRLLVVHDDHAV
;
A
#
# COMPACT_ATOMS: atom_id res chain seq x y z
N MET A 1 -10.25 18.68 31.14
CA MET A 1 -8.79 18.41 31.23
C MET A 1 -8.09 19.30 30.23
N HIS A 2 -7.14 20.11 30.67
CA HIS A 2 -6.36 20.95 29.77
C HIS A 2 -5.40 20.07 28.96
N PRO A 3 -5.41 20.14 27.62
CA PRO A 3 -4.36 19.54 26.81
C PRO A 3 -3.05 20.28 27.12
N GLY A 4 -2.09 19.60 27.78
CA GLY A 4 -0.75 20.14 28.02
C GLY A 4 -0.26 20.15 29.47
N THR A 5 -1.07 19.79 30.47
CA THR A 5 -0.52 19.54 31.83
C THR A 5 0.17 18.17 31.85
N PRO A 6 1.49 18.10 32.09
CA PRO A 6 2.21 16.83 32.21
C PRO A 6 1.63 16.04 33.39
N TRP A 7 1.26 14.79 33.14
CA TRP A 7 0.75 13.91 34.18
C TRP A 7 1.89 13.61 35.17
N PRO A 8 1.66 13.67 36.50
CA PRO A 8 2.70 13.35 37.47
C PRO A 8 3.10 11.87 37.31
N ALA A 9 4.32 11.63 36.83
CA ALA A 9 4.88 10.30 36.69
C ALA A 9 5.14 9.68 38.08
N PRO A 10 4.71 8.44 38.35
CA PRO A 10 5.14 7.69 39.52
C PRO A 10 6.67 7.53 39.50
N ARG A 11 7.35 7.82 40.62
CA ARG A 11 8.82 7.68 40.74
C ARG A 11 9.22 6.21 40.54
N GLY A 12 9.93 5.89 39.46
CA GLY A 12 10.65 4.62 39.30
C GLY A 12 10.80 4.11 37.87
N ASP A 13 9.79 4.30 37.02
CA ASP A 13 9.83 3.88 35.61
C ASP A 13 9.79 5.10 34.71
N THR A 14 10.88 5.35 33.97
CA THR A 14 10.87 6.37 32.93
C THR A 14 9.91 5.93 31.81
N PRO A 15 8.85 6.71 31.51
CA PRO A 15 7.93 6.37 30.43
C PRO A 15 8.70 6.20 29.11
N ARG A 16 8.36 5.15 28.36
CA ARG A 16 8.98 4.89 27.06
C ARG A 16 8.32 5.77 26.02
N ARG A 17 9.08 6.71 25.49
CA ARG A 17 8.65 7.67 24.48
C ARG A 17 9.12 7.24 23.10
N PHE A 18 8.21 7.22 22.14
CA PHE A 18 8.49 6.88 20.74
C PHE A 18 8.08 8.05 19.84
N GLU A 19 8.98 8.43 18.92
CA GLU A 19 8.64 9.35 17.84
C GLU A 19 8.09 8.55 16.64
N ALA A 20 6.88 8.87 16.23
CA ALA A 20 6.19 8.25 15.11
C ALA A 20 5.89 9.30 14.03
N VAL A 21 5.71 8.82 12.81
CA VAL A 21 5.25 9.66 11.69
C VAL A 21 3.76 9.43 11.50
N SER A 22 2.96 10.48 11.57
CA SER A 22 1.54 10.43 11.26
C SER A 22 1.36 10.04 9.79
N SER A 23 0.55 9.03 9.52
CA SER A 23 0.18 8.69 8.16
C SER A 23 -0.94 9.62 7.68
N PRO A 24 -0.87 10.15 6.45
CA PRO A 24 -1.93 10.98 5.92
C PRO A 24 -3.23 10.18 5.88
N SER A 25 -4.24 10.67 6.61
CA SER A 25 -5.48 9.94 6.80
C SER A 25 -6.19 9.67 5.47
N LYS A 26 -6.87 8.50 5.36
CA LYS A 26 -7.77 8.13 4.25
C LYS A 26 -8.78 9.21 3.86
N GLY A 27 -9.11 10.12 4.79
CA GLY A 27 -9.98 11.26 4.53
C GLY A 27 -9.49 12.11 3.36
N PHE A 28 -8.17 12.22 3.16
CA PHE A 28 -7.61 13.02 2.08
C PHE A 28 -8.05 12.56 0.69
N GLY A 29 -7.95 11.25 0.40
CA GLY A 29 -8.33 10.71 -0.91
C GLY A 29 -9.82 10.87 -1.21
N VAL A 30 -10.68 10.64 -0.22
CA VAL A 30 -12.14 10.82 -0.36
C VAL A 30 -12.48 12.29 -0.58
N SER A 31 -11.90 13.20 0.20
CA SER A 31 -12.10 14.65 0.03
C SER A 31 -11.65 15.11 -1.36
N ALA A 32 -10.48 14.65 -1.84
CA ALA A 32 -10.00 14.99 -3.16
C ALA A 32 -10.93 14.49 -4.28
N ILE A 33 -11.46 13.27 -4.17
CA ILE A 33 -12.43 12.71 -5.13
C ILE A 33 -13.73 13.51 -5.12
N LEU A 34 -14.29 13.81 -3.95
CA LEU A 34 -15.54 14.57 -3.83
C LEU A 34 -15.40 15.99 -4.38
N VAL A 35 -14.29 16.67 -4.08
CA VAL A 35 -13.98 17.99 -4.63
C VAL A 35 -13.85 17.91 -6.15
N SER A 36 -13.17 16.89 -6.68
CA SER A 36 -13.03 16.69 -8.13
C SER A 36 -14.39 16.48 -8.80
N LEU A 37 -15.25 15.62 -8.23
CA LEU A 37 -16.61 15.37 -8.72
C LEU A 37 -17.46 16.64 -8.71
N ALA A 38 -17.42 17.42 -7.63
CA ALA A 38 -18.15 18.68 -7.53
C ALA A 38 -17.68 19.69 -8.60
N LEU A 39 -16.37 19.78 -8.84
CA LEU A 39 -15.80 20.64 -9.88
C LEU A 39 -16.21 20.19 -11.29
N PHE A 40 -16.20 18.89 -11.57
CA PHE A 40 -16.67 18.35 -12.86
C PHE A 40 -18.17 18.61 -13.07
N ALA A 41 -19.00 18.41 -12.04
CA ALA A 41 -20.43 18.71 -12.11
C ALA A 41 -20.68 20.21 -12.35
N GLY A 42 -19.94 21.08 -11.67
CA GLY A 42 -20.01 22.53 -11.88
C GLY A 42 -19.62 22.94 -13.31
N LEU A 43 -18.55 22.35 -13.86
CA LEU A 43 -18.12 22.60 -15.24
C LEU A 43 -19.15 22.10 -16.26
N ALA A 44 -19.76 20.94 -16.03
CA ALA A 44 -20.83 20.42 -16.87
C ALA A 44 -22.09 21.29 -16.83
N GLY A 45 -22.47 21.79 -15.65
CA GLY A 45 -23.58 22.74 -15.49
C GLY A 45 -23.32 24.05 -16.23
N LEU A 46 -22.09 24.59 -16.13
CA LEU A 46 -21.67 25.77 -16.90
C LEU A 46 -21.74 25.53 -18.41
N ALA A 47 -21.35 24.34 -18.88
CA ALA A 47 -21.42 23.99 -20.30
C ALA A 47 -22.86 23.97 -20.87
N ALA A 48 -23.86 23.72 -20.02
CA ALA A 48 -25.27 23.72 -20.43
C ALA A 48 -25.85 25.13 -20.58
N VAL A 49 -25.30 26.12 -19.86
CA VAL A 49 -25.82 27.49 -19.80
C VAL A 49 -25.00 28.46 -20.66
N LEU A 50 -23.68 28.24 -20.74
CA LEU A 50 -22.77 29.17 -21.40
C LEU A 50 -22.62 28.88 -22.90
N PRO A 51 -22.47 29.93 -23.73
CA PRO A 51 -22.19 29.75 -25.14
C PRO A 51 -20.81 29.09 -25.35
N PRO A 52 -20.61 28.33 -26.45
CA PRO A 52 -19.35 27.60 -26.70
C PRO A 52 -18.09 28.48 -26.69
N ARG A 53 -18.21 29.77 -27.04
CA ARG A 53 -17.09 30.73 -26.99
C ARG A 53 -16.64 31.02 -25.56
N ALA A 54 -17.56 31.15 -24.62
CA ALA A 54 -17.25 31.36 -23.21
C ALA A 54 -16.60 30.10 -22.60
N MET A 55 -17.07 28.91 -23.00
CA MET A 55 -16.49 27.64 -22.54
C MET A 55 -15.00 27.48 -22.88
N LYS A 56 -14.53 28.04 -24.00
CA LYS A 56 -13.09 28.02 -24.34
C LYS A 56 -12.22 28.77 -23.31
N ALA A 57 -12.75 29.80 -22.66
CA ALA A 57 -12.05 30.54 -21.61
C ALA A 57 -12.26 29.92 -20.22
N VAL A 58 -13.46 29.39 -19.95
CA VAL A 58 -13.81 28.81 -18.63
C VAL A 58 -13.06 27.51 -18.35
N VAL A 59 -12.91 26.63 -19.35
CA VAL A 59 -12.25 25.33 -19.17
C VAL A 59 -10.82 25.45 -18.61
N PRO A 60 -9.88 26.23 -19.21
CA PRO A 60 -8.51 26.32 -18.70
C PRO A 60 -8.46 26.93 -17.29
N VAL A 61 -9.27 27.95 -17.00
CA VAL A 61 -9.35 28.55 -15.65
C VAL A 61 -9.86 27.52 -14.64
N GLY A 62 -10.90 26.77 -14.99
CA GLY A 62 -11.42 25.68 -14.16
C GLY A 62 -10.36 24.64 -13.83
N PHE A 63 -9.56 24.21 -14.81
CA PHE A 63 -8.44 23.28 -14.57
C PHE A 63 -7.39 23.84 -13.63
N ILE A 64 -7.01 25.12 -13.78
CA ILE A 64 -6.04 25.78 -12.87
C ILE A 64 -6.58 25.79 -11.44
N VAL A 65 -7.85 26.14 -11.25
CA VAL A 65 -8.50 26.14 -9.93
C VAL A 65 -8.53 24.73 -9.33
N VAL A 66 -8.86 23.70 -10.12
CA VAL A 66 -8.84 22.29 -9.67
C VAL A 66 -7.45 21.90 -9.20
N ILE A 67 -6.40 22.20 -9.99
CA ILE A 67 -5.01 21.89 -9.65
C ILE A 67 -4.57 22.64 -8.39
N ALA A 68 -4.93 23.92 -8.26
CA ALA A 68 -4.58 24.75 -7.10
C ALA A 68 -5.25 24.23 -5.81
N ILE A 69 -6.54 23.90 -5.87
CA ILE A 69 -7.27 23.32 -4.74
C ILE A 69 -6.67 21.95 -4.38
N TYR A 70 -6.41 21.11 -5.38
CA TYR A 70 -5.79 19.81 -5.16
C TYR A 70 -4.41 19.96 -4.50
N GLY A 71 -3.54 20.83 -5.02
CA GLY A 71 -2.22 21.11 -4.45
C GLY A 71 -2.29 21.65 -3.03
N PHE A 72 -3.23 22.56 -2.75
CA PHE A 72 -3.47 23.08 -1.40
C PHE A 72 -3.93 22.00 -0.42
N LEU A 73 -4.79 21.07 -0.85
CA LEU A 73 -5.24 19.96 -0.02
C LEU A 73 -4.13 18.90 0.19
N VAL A 74 -3.29 18.64 -0.83
CA VAL A 74 -2.19 17.65 -0.76
C VAL A 74 -1.03 18.16 0.08
N ALA A 75 -0.63 19.43 -0.05
CA ALA A 75 0.63 19.93 0.51
C ALA A 75 0.79 19.68 2.04
N PRO A 76 -0.25 19.86 2.88
CA PRO A 76 -0.17 19.54 4.31
C PRO A 76 0.00 18.05 4.58
N THR A 77 -0.50 17.18 3.70
CA THR A 77 -0.39 15.72 3.85
C THR A 77 0.98 15.19 3.50
N LEU A 78 1.74 15.92 2.68
CA LEU A 78 3.14 15.61 2.35
C LEU A 78 4.10 16.00 3.49
N ARG A 79 3.75 17.01 4.26
CA ARG A 79 4.48 17.39 5.49
C ARG A 79 4.04 16.46 6.62
N GLY A 80 4.54 15.22 6.62
CA GLY A 80 4.26 14.25 7.66
C GLY A 80 4.38 14.88 9.05
N LYS A 81 3.33 14.78 9.86
CA LYS A 81 3.36 15.32 11.23
C LYS A 81 4.10 14.32 12.11
N LYS A 82 4.96 14.82 12.99
CA LYS A 82 5.53 14.00 14.05
C LYS A 82 4.44 13.78 15.11
N ALA A 83 4.25 12.53 15.48
CA ALA A 83 3.39 12.10 16.57
C ALA A 83 4.29 11.53 17.67
N VAL A 84 3.99 11.86 18.92
CA VAL A 84 4.70 11.27 20.06
C VAL A 84 3.78 10.24 20.70
N LEU A 85 4.33 9.05 20.93
CA LEU A 85 3.65 7.96 21.61
C LEU A 85 4.35 7.74 22.95
N ASP A 86 3.64 7.94 24.05
CA ASP A 86 4.15 7.67 25.39
C ASP A 86 3.47 6.43 25.95
N VAL A 87 4.26 5.42 26.30
CA VAL A 87 3.77 4.21 26.97
C VAL A 87 3.86 4.41 28.48
N ASP A 88 2.71 4.31 29.15
CA ASP A 88 2.59 4.31 30.61
C ASP A 88 1.84 3.04 31.04
N ARG A 89 2.61 2.08 31.59
CA ARG A 89 2.12 0.79 32.09
C ARG A 89 1.28 0.03 31.06
N ASP A 90 -0.05 0.07 31.20
CA ASP A 90 -1.05 -0.63 30.40
C ASP A 90 -1.73 0.29 29.37
N ARG A 91 -1.21 1.51 29.19
CA ARG A 91 -1.81 2.54 28.34
C ARG A 91 -0.81 3.15 27.40
N LEU A 92 -1.31 3.53 26.24
CA LEU A 92 -0.59 4.34 25.26
C LEU A 92 -1.25 5.71 25.15
N LEU A 93 -0.46 6.75 25.38
CA LEU A 93 -0.84 8.14 25.21
C LEU A 93 -0.35 8.62 23.84
N VAL A 94 -1.22 9.27 23.08
CA VAL A 94 -0.85 9.85 21.78
C VAL A 94 -0.95 11.37 21.84
N ASP A 95 0.20 12.03 21.80
CA ASP A 95 0.31 13.49 21.79
C ASP A 95 0.19 14.03 20.35
N GLU A 96 -1.04 14.02 19.83
CA GLU A 96 -1.39 14.58 18.51
C GLU A 96 -2.49 15.64 18.60
N GLY A 97 -2.61 16.42 19.68
CA GLY A 97 -3.74 17.36 19.85
C GLY A 97 -5.15 16.69 19.84
N ARG A 98 -5.21 15.37 19.61
CA ARG A 98 -6.36 14.47 19.66
C ARG A 98 -6.40 13.68 20.97
N GLY A 99 -5.36 13.79 21.80
CA GLY A 99 -5.34 13.43 23.23
C GLY A 99 -6.02 12.10 23.55
N GLY A 100 -5.63 11.04 22.85
CA GLY A 100 -6.20 9.71 23.03
C GLY A 100 -5.41 8.90 24.04
N VAL A 101 -6.08 8.33 25.03
CA VAL A 101 -5.55 7.27 25.89
C VAL A 101 -6.10 5.94 25.36
N PHE A 102 -5.21 5.03 24.99
CA PHE A 102 -5.56 3.73 24.45
C PHE A 102 -5.09 2.63 25.39
N ALA A 103 -5.94 1.64 25.65
CA ALA A 103 -5.56 0.50 26.47
C ALA A 103 -4.70 -0.46 25.63
N LEU A 104 -3.59 -0.93 26.20
CA LEU A 104 -2.78 -2.02 25.64
C LEU A 104 -3.41 -3.41 25.84
N PRO A 105 -4.15 -3.68 26.94
CA PRO A 105 -4.91 -4.92 27.07
C PRO A 105 -5.91 -5.10 25.93
N GLY A 106 -5.90 -6.27 25.29
CA GLY A 106 -6.75 -6.57 24.13
C GLY A 106 -6.21 -6.06 22.80
N ALA A 107 -4.98 -5.53 22.78
CA ALA A 107 -4.29 -5.20 21.54
C ALA A 107 -4.14 -6.45 20.66
N SER A 108 -4.27 -6.25 19.34
CA SER A 108 -4.13 -7.33 18.36
C SER A 108 -3.23 -6.93 17.21
N LEU A 109 -2.54 -7.92 16.62
CA LEU A 109 -1.66 -7.71 15.47
C LEU A 109 -2.34 -8.10 14.17
N GLY A 110 -2.10 -7.31 13.14
CA GLY A 110 -2.51 -7.59 11.76
C GLY A 110 -1.39 -7.25 10.77
N LEU A 111 -1.61 -7.55 9.50
CA LEU A 111 -0.66 -7.15 8.44
C LEU A 111 -0.95 -5.72 7.98
N TRP A 112 0.10 -4.93 7.83
CA TRP A 112 0.03 -3.65 7.14
C TRP A 112 0.39 -3.85 5.67
N ARG A 113 -0.56 -3.60 4.77
CA ARG A 113 -0.38 -3.76 3.32
C ARG A 113 -0.32 -2.41 2.62
N MET A 114 0.42 -2.35 1.53
CA MET A 114 0.41 -1.22 0.62
C MET A 114 -0.93 -1.20 -0.16
N PRO A 115 -1.66 -0.07 -0.16
CA PRO A 115 -2.91 0.07 -0.89
C PRO A 115 -2.75 -0.31 -2.37
N GLY A 116 -3.70 -1.09 -2.90
CA GLY A 116 -3.78 -1.45 -4.32
C GLY A 116 -2.78 -2.49 -4.83
N THR A 117 -1.62 -2.66 -4.17
CA THR A 117 -0.63 -3.70 -4.54
C THR A 117 -0.73 -4.93 -3.64
N GLY A 118 -1.20 -4.76 -2.39
CA GLY A 118 -1.32 -5.84 -1.41
C GLY A 118 0.00 -6.31 -0.82
N VAL A 119 1.10 -5.68 -1.22
CA VAL A 119 2.44 -5.93 -0.71
C VAL A 119 2.50 -5.62 0.79
N THR A 120 3.15 -6.45 1.60
CA THR A 120 3.27 -6.23 3.05
C THR A 120 4.27 -5.11 3.35
N LEU A 121 3.82 -3.98 3.88
CA LEU A 121 4.71 -2.90 4.35
C LEU A 121 5.30 -3.20 5.73
N GLY A 122 4.60 -4.03 6.51
CA GLY A 122 5.01 -4.38 7.87
C GLY A 122 3.86 -5.01 8.65
N THR A 123 3.89 -4.78 9.96
CA THR A 123 2.86 -5.25 10.89
C THR A 123 2.09 -4.04 11.43
N VAL A 124 0.83 -4.22 11.81
CA VAL A 124 0.04 -3.19 12.49
C VAL A 124 -0.41 -3.69 13.86
N LEU A 125 -0.26 -2.82 14.87
CA LEU A 125 -0.84 -2.97 16.19
C LEU A 125 -2.18 -2.24 16.22
N HIS A 126 -3.25 -2.98 16.51
CA HIS A 126 -4.59 -2.46 16.67
C HIS A 126 -4.89 -2.27 18.16
N LEU A 127 -5.17 -1.03 18.54
CA LEU A 127 -5.60 -0.70 19.90
C LEU A 127 -7.07 -0.30 19.89
N ALA A 128 -7.85 -0.98 20.73
CA ALA A 128 -9.22 -0.61 21.03
C ALA A 128 -9.23 0.45 22.14
N GLY A 129 -10.14 1.42 22.04
CA GLY A 129 -10.24 2.53 23.01
C GLY A 129 -10.39 3.88 22.34
N GLY A 130 -10.88 4.87 23.08
CA GLY A 130 -11.15 6.22 22.57
C GLY A 130 -12.35 6.29 21.61
N LYS A 131 -12.49 7.44 20.92
CA LYS A 131 -13.60 7.67 19.96
C LYS A 131 -13.44 6.86 18.66
N ARG A 132 -12.21 6.44 18.34
CA ARG A 132 -11.84 5.71 17.12
C ARG A 132 -10.67 4.78 17.45
N PRO A 133 -10.61 3.57 16.87
CA PRO A 133 -9.49 2.65 17.09
C PRO A 133 -8.19 3.28 16.55
N LEU A 134 -7.08 3.03 17.25
CA LEU A 134 -5.75 3.47 16.83
C LEU A 134 -5.00 2.31 16.16
N ARG A 135 -4.36 2.59 15.03
CA ARG A 135 -3.54 1.66 14.25
C ARG A 135 -2.12 2.17 14.16
N ILE A 136 -1.19 1.43 14.74
CA ILE A 136 0.23 1.77 14.75
C ILE A 136 0.95 0.80 13.82
N GLY A 137 1.53 1.28 12.74
CA GLY A 137 2.29 0.46 11.80
C GLY A 137 3.76 0.34 12.21
N GLY A 138 4.28 -0.87 12.33
CA GLY A 138 5.71 -1.14 12.32
C GLY A 138 6.19 -1.32 10.89
N ARG A 139 6.75 -0.27 10.30
CA ARG A 139 7.34 -0.33 8.95
C ARG A 139 8.53 -1.29 8.98
N ASP A 140 8.65 -2.13 7.97
CA ASP A 140 9.72 -3.14 7.84
C ASP A 140 9.67 -4.25 8.91
N HIS A 141 8.72 -4.20 9.85
CA HIS A 141 8.55 -5.22 10.88
C HIS A 141 7.81 -6.45 10.33
N ARG A 142 8.44 -7.61 10.45
CA ARG A 142 7.84 -8.91 10.15
C ARG A 142 7.34 -9.55 11.45
N PRO A 143 6.10 -10.07 11.51
CA PRO A 143 5.66 -10.79 12.68
C PRO A 143 6.44 -12.11 12.77
N GLY A 144 7.13 -12.31 13.91
CA GLY A 144 7.74 -13.60 14.23
C GLY A 144 6.69 -14.72 14.36
N ALA A 145 7.12 -15.98 14.24
CA ALA A 145 6.23 -17.15 14.28
C ALA A 145 5.39 -17.24 15.57
N ALA A 146 5.87 -16.66 16.68
CA ALA A 146 5.17 -16.61 17.96
C ALA A 146 4.01 -15.59 17.98
N HIS A 147 3.99 -14.61 17.07
CA HIS A 147 2.96 -13.58 17.04
C HIS A 147 1.76 -14.05 16.23
N ARG A 148 0.63 -14.28 16.92
CA ARG A 148 -0.64 -14.58 16.25
C ARG A 148 -1.22 -13.31 15.63
N LEU A 149 -1.41 -13.32 14.31
CA LEU A 149 -2.11 -12.28 13.58
C LEU A 149 -3.63 -12.47 13.74
N ALA A 150 -4.21 -11.82 14.75
CA ALA A 150 -5.64 -11.92 15.07
C ALA A 150 -6.48 -10.80 14.42
N ALA A 151 -5.86 -9.67 14.04
CA ALA A 151 -6.55 -8.56 13.42
C ALA A 151 -6.56 -8.70 11.88
N PRO A 152 -7.62 -8.20 11.20
CA PRO A 152 -7.65 -8.18 9.74
C PRO A 152 -6.53 -7.29 9.18
N PRO A 153 -6.00 -7.60 7.99
CA PRO A 153 -5.00 -6.75 7.34
C PRO A 153 -5.58 -5.36 7.06
N VAL A 154 -4.73 -4.32 7.16
CA VAL A 154 -5.10 -2.93 6.88
C VAL A 154 -4.18 -2.32 5.84
N GLU A 155 -4.73 -1.40 5.05
CA GLU A 155 -3.96 -0.64 4.06
C GLU A 155 -3.48 0.73 4.57
N SER A 156 -3.96 1.14 5.75
CA SER A 156 -3.68 2.45 6.33
C SER A 156 -3.49 2.31 7.83
N VAL A 157 -2.43 2.92 8.33
CA VAL A 157 -2.17 3.12 9.75
C VAL A 157 -2.40 4.59 10.10
N ASP A 158 -2.57 4.90 11.37
CA ASP A 158 -2.70 6.28 11.86
C ASP A 158 -1.31 6.88 12.10
N VAL A 159 -0.41 6.07 12.66
CA VAL A 159 0.99 6.41 12.90
C VAL A 159 1.89 5.26 12.48
N ALA A 160 3.11 5.56 12.04
CA ALA A 160 4.11 4.57 11.66
C ALA A 160 5.39 4.74 12.49
N LEU A 161 5.94 3.61 12.92
CA LEU A 161 7.22 3.48 13.63
C LEU A 161 8.19 2.66 12.77
N PRO A 162 9.51 2.92 12.85
CA PRO A 162 10.51 2.01 12.31
C PRO A 162 10.47 0.66 13.06
N ALA A 163 10.95 -0.41 12.41
CA ALA A 163 10.83 -1.78 12.92
C ALA A 163 11.31 -1.96 14.37
N GLY A 164 12.51 -1.45 14.71
CA GLY A 164 13.06 -1.60 16.07
C GLY A 164 12.28 -0.84 17.14
N ALA A 165 11.77 0.36 16.83
CA ALA A 165 10.90 1.11 17.75
C ALA A 165 9.55 0.40 17.93
N PHE A 166 9.03 -0.19 16.86
CA PHE A 166 7.81 -0.98 16.91
C PHE A 166 7.99 -2.26 17.74
N GLU A 167 9.10 -2.97 17.60
CA GLU A 167 9.42 -4.14 18.42
C GLU A 167 9.52 -3.78 19.91
N ALA A 168 10.21 -2.69 20.24
CA ALA A 168 10.26 -2.16 21.61
C ALA A 168 8.88 -1.79 22.16
N LEU A 169 7.98 -1.27 21.31
CA LEU A 169 6.57 -1.05 21.67
C LEU A 169 5.84 -2.38 21.92
N LEU A 170 6.01 -3.39 21.05
CA LEU A 170 5.39 -4.70 21.22
C LEU A 170 5.82 -5.39 22.52
N ALA A 171 7.09 -5.24 22.90
CA ALA A 171 7.63 -5.75 24.16
C ALA A 171 6.95 -5.11 25.39
N SER A 172 6.36 -3.92 25.24
CA SER A 172 5.59 -3.25 26.29
C SER A 172 4.12 -3.67 26.32
N VAL A 173 3.64 -4.50 25.39
CA VAL A 173 2.25 -4.99 25.36
C VAL A 173 2.20 -6.37 26.01
N PRO A 174 1.61 -6.53 27.22
CA PRO A 174 1.68 -7.79 27.97
C PRO A 174 1.17 -9.03 27.21
N SER A 175 0.12 -8.86 26.38
CA SER A 175 -0.46 -9.95 25.59
C SER A 175 0.37 -10.34 24.36
N LEU A 176 1.34 -9.52 23.97
CA LEU A 176 2.18 -9.72 22.79
C LEU A 176 3.67 -9.85 23.14
N ALA A 177 4.05 -9.55 24.39
CA ALA A 177 5.37 -9.78 24.94
C ALA A 177 5.65 -11.28 24.89
N THR A 178 6.39 -11.70 23.87
CA THR A 178 6.82 -13.08 23.71
C THR A 178 7.92 -13.36 24.72
N VAL A 179 7.88 -14.54 25.34
CA VAL A 179 9.00 -15.02 26.17
C VAL A 179 10.22 -15.16 25.25
N PRO A 180 11.35 -14.48 25.54
CA PRO A 180 12.57 -14.63 24.76
C PRO A 180 13.06 -16.06 24.92
N GLY A 181 12.78 -16.94 23.95
CA GLY A 181 13.11 -18.35 24.16
C GLY A 181 12.52 -19.36 23.19
N HIS A 182 12.56 -19.05 21.90
CA HIS A 182 12.60 -19.96 20.75
C HIS A 182 11.98 -19.21 19.57
N ALA A 183 12.81 -18.50 18.82
CA ALA A 183 12.47 -18.20 17.44
C ALA A 183 12.40 -19.58 16.73
N ALA A 184 11.22 -20.21 16.77
CA ALA A 184 10.96 -21.39 15.97
C ALA A 184 11.17 -20.95 14.52
N HIS A 185 12.28 -21.39 13.93
CA HIS A 185 12.67 -21.20 12.54
C HIS A 185 11.70 -21.96 11.64
N GLY A 186 10.41 -21.60 11.70
CA GLY A 186 9.42 -22.06 10.76
C GLY A 186 9.80 -21.58 9.36
N PRO A 187 9.38 -22.32 8.32
CA PRO A 187 9.66 -21.94 6.95
C PRO A 187 9.08 -20.55 6.66
N LEU A 188 9.92 -19.70 6.08
CA LEU A 188 9.60 -18.31 5.75
C LEU A 188 8.70 -18.29 4.52
N ARG A 189 7.42 -17.96 4.71
CA ARG A 189 6.47 -17.80 3.59
C ARG A 189 6.37 -16.35 3.14
N VAL A 190 6.57 -16.12 1.85
CA VAL A 190 6.57 -14.81 1.21
C VAL A 190 5.56 -14.81 0.07
N SER A 191 4.59 -13.89 0.16
CA SER A 191 3.60 -13.67 -0.90
C SER A 191 4.19 -12.80 -2.01
N LEU A 192 4.34 -13.36 -3.20
CA LEU A 192 4.87 -12.64 -4.36
C LEU A 192 3.73 -11.98 -5.13
N MET A 193 3.63 -10.66 -5.00
CA MET A 193 2.59 -9.89 -5.67
C MET A 193 2.99 -9.61 -7.12
N PRO A 194 2.07 -9.62 -8.09
CA PRO A 194 2.41 -9.25 -9.46
C PRO A 194 2.88 -7.80 -9.50
N ASN A 195 3.96 -7.50 -10.23
CA ASN A 195 4.44 -6.13 -10.35
C ASN A 195 3.41 -5.26 -11.09
N PRO A 196 2.78 -4.26 -10.44
CA PRO A 196 1.78 -3.41 -11.08
C PRO A 196 2.38 -2.52 -12.16
N SER A 197 3.69 -2.30 -12.12
CA SER A 197 4.44 -1.48 -13.08
C SER A 197 4.77 -2.24 -14.37
N SER A 198 4.57 -3.55 -14.40
CA SER A 198 4.75 -4.34 -15.61
C SER A 198 3.59 -4.09 -16.57
N LEU A 199 3.85 -4.11 -17.88
CA LEU A 199 2.80 -3.96 -18.91
C LEU A 199 1.65 -4.95 -18.66
N ARG A 200 1.98 -6.20 -18.32
CA ARG A 200 1.00 -7.23 -17.99
C ARG A 200 0.21 -6.90 -16.73
N GLY A 201 0.87 -6.44 -15.68
CA GLY A 201 0.25 -5.97 -14.44
C GLY A 201 -0.72 -4.83 -14.69
N GLY A 202 -0.26 -3.77 -15.36
CA GLY A 202 -1.08 -2.61 -15.74
C GLY A 202 -2.27 -2.98 -16.62
N LEU A 203 -2.07 -3.77 -17.68
CA LEU A 203 -3.16 -4.25 -18.53
C LEU A 203 -4.16 -5.10 -17.74
N SER A 204 -3.69 -5.98 -16.84
CA SER A 204 -4.60 -6.79 -16.02
C SER A 204 -5.43 -5.97 -15.05
N ALA A 205 -4.87 -4.89 -14.51
CA ALA A 205 -5.55 -3.96 -13.62
C ALA A 205 -6.56 -3.09 -14.39
N MET A 206 -6.22 -2.70 -15.63
CA MET A 206 -7.06 -1.88 -16.50
C MET A 206 -8.10 -2.69 -17.31
N ALA A 207 -7.96 -4.02 -17.41
CA ALA A 207 -8.83 -4.84 -18.25
C ALA A 207 -10.34 -4.64 -18.00
N PRO A 208 -10.85 -4.59 -16.75
CA PRO A 208 -12.27 -4.32 -16.51
C PRO A 208 -12.71 -2.94 -17.02
N TRP A 209 -11.84 -1.93 -16.87
CA TRP A 209 -12.09 -0.58 -17.37
C TRP A 209 -12.11 -0.53 -18.90
N LEU A 210 -11.13 -1.15 -19.56
CA LEU A 210 -11.08 -1.25 -21.02
C LEU A 210 -12.33 -1.96 -21.57
N LEU A 211 -12.78 -3.04 -20.91
CA LEU A 211 -14.00 -3.74 -21.28
C LEU A 211 -15.24 -2.85 -21.13
N THR A 212 -15.28 -2.02 -20.09
CA THR A 212 -16.37 -1.06 -19.86
C THR A 212 -16.40 0.00 -20.94
N MET A 213 -15.24 0.57 -21.32
CA MET A 213 -15.16 1.54 -22.41
C MET A 213 -15.57 0.92 -23.75
N ALA A 214 -15.14 -0.31 -24.03
CA ALA A 214 -15.57 -1.04 -25.22
C ALA A 214 -17.08 -1.25 -25.24
N LEU A 215 -17.67 -1.66 -24.11
CA LEU A 215 -19.11 -1.86 -23.97
C LEU A 215 -19.90 -0.55 -24.18
N VAL A 216 -19.44 0.56 -23.58
CA VAL A 216 -20.02 1.90 -23.80
C VAL A 216 -19.97 2.26 -25.28
N GLY A 217 -18.85 2.01 -25.96
CA GLY A 217 -18.70 2.25 -27.40
C GLY A 217 -19.69 1.45 -28.23
N VAL A 218 -19.79 0.13 -27.99
CA VAL A 218 -20.72 -0.76 -28.70
C VAL A 218 -22.17 -0.32 -28.50
N VAL A 219 -22.57 -0.04 -27.26
CA VAL A 219 -23.93 0.42 -26.94
C VAL A 219 -24.22 1.77 -27.61
N SER A 220 -23.26 2.70 -27.60
CA SER A 220 -23.44 4.02 -28.23
C SER A 220 -23.61 3.91 -29.74
N VAL A 221 -22.80 3.07 -30.41
CA VAL A 221 -22.93 2.82 -31.85
C VAL A 221 -24.28 2.17 -32.18
N ALA A 222 -24.72 1.19 -31.39
CA ALA A 222 -26.01 0.54 -31.59
C ALA A 222 -27.20 1.52 -31.42
N LEU A 223 -27.17 2.35 -30.37
CA LEU A 223 -28.21 3.38 -30.16
C LEU A 223 -28.21 4.44 -31.26
N GLY A 224 -27.04 4.81 -31.77
CA GLY A 224 -26.92 5.72 -32.92
C GLY A 224 -27.49 5.11 -34.19
N ALA A 225 -27.17 3.85 -34.49
CA ALA A 225 -27.67 3.14 -35.67
C ALA A 225 -29.21 2.98 -35.67
N LEU A 226 -29.81 2.90 -34.47
CA LEU A 226 -31.26 2.84 -34.29
C LEU A 226 -31.95 4.21 -34.29
N GLY A 227 -31.21 5.31 -34.48
CA GLY A 227 -31.74 6.68 -34.43
C GLY A 227 -32.20 7.13 -33.04
N VAL A 228 -31.91 6.36 -31.98
CA VAL A 228 -32.33 6.66 -30.61
C VAL A 228 -31.70 7.99 -30.15
N LEU A 229 -30.44 8.23 -30.53
CA LEU A 229 -29.70 9.43 -30.15
C LEU A 229 -30.18 10.72 -30.85
N ASP A 230 -30.94 10.59 -31.95
CA ASP A 230 -31.44 11.75 -32.71
C ASP A 230 -32.64 12.42 -32.01
N SER A 231 -33.32 11.69 -31.12
CA SER A 231 -34.48 12.18 -30.37
C SER A 231 -34.10 12.67 -28.97
N ALA A 232 -34.83 13.67 -28.46
CA ALA A 232 -34.68 14.09 -27.07
C ALA A 232 -34.98 12.95 -26.09
N ALA A 233 -36.06 12.19 -26.33
CA ALA A 233 -36.45 11.06 -25.50
C ALA A 233 -35.39 9.95 -25.48
N GLY A 234 -34.81 9.61 -26.64
CA GLY A 234 -33.78 8.58 -26.70
C GLY A 234 -32.46 9.01 -26.07
N ARG A 235 -32.10 10.31 -26.09
CA ARG A 235 -30.98 10.84 -25.29
C ARG A 235 -31.21 10.69 -23.78
N TRP A 236 -32.44 10.91 -23.31
CA TRP A 236 -32.82 10.70 -21.91
C TRP A 236 -32.75 9.24 -21.47
N VAL A 237 -32.90 8.27 -22.40
CA VAL A 237 -32.72 6.84 -22.12
C VAL A 237 -31.25 6.43 -22.24
N ALA A 238 -30.53 6.95 -23.23
CA ALA A 238 -29.14 6.61 -23.49
C ALA A 238 -28.21 7.05 -22.34
N MET A 239 -28.38 8.28 -21.83
CA MET A 239 -27.54 8.80 -20.73
C MET A 239 -27.52 7.93 -19.47
N PRO A 240 -28.66 7.57 -18.84
CA PRO A 240 -28.64 6.76 -17.64
C PRO A 240 -28.13 5.34 -17.90
N LEU A 241 -28.39 4.76 -19.07
CA LEU A 241 -27.85 3.46 -19.44
C LEU A 241 -26.32 3.51 -19.55
N THR A 242 -25.76 4.49 -20.26
CA THR A 242 -24.31 4.68 -20.36
C THR A 242 -23.70 4.94 -18.98
N LEU A 243 -24.34 5.77 -18.15
CA LEU A 243 -23.90 6.03 -16.79
C LEU A 243 -23.90 4.76 -15.95
N LEU A 244 -24.94 3.93 -16.03
CA LEU A 244 -25.03 2.66 -15.32
C LEU A 244 -23.89 1.71 -15.71
N ILE A 245 -23.58 1.61 -17.01
CA ILE A 245 -22.46 0.80 -17.52
C ILE A 245 -21.14 1.32 -16.94
N ILE A 246 -20.91 2.64 -16.98
CA ILE A 246 -19.69 3.26 -16.44
C ILE A 246 -19.57 3.00 -14.94
N VAL A 247 -20.65 3.17 -14.16
CA VAL A 247 -20.66 2.93 -12.72
C VAL A 247 -20.40 1.46 -12.40
N ALA A 248 -21.06 0.52 -13.10
CA ALA A 248 -20.83 -0.91 -12.92
C ALA A 248 -19.39 -1.32 -13.26
N GLY A 249 -18.84 -0.75 -14.33
CA GLY A 249 -17.45 -0.94 -14.73
C GLY A 249 -16.46 -0.40 -13.70
N LEU A 250 -16.72 0.79 -13.16
CA LEU A 250 -15.91 1.41 -12.12
C LEU A 250 -15.94 0.58 -10.83
N VAL A 251 -17.13 0.18 -10.36
CA VAL A 251 -17.30 -0.68 -9.18
C VAL A 251 -16.53 -1.99 -9.36
N THR A 252 -16.66 -2.64 -10.51
CA THR A 252 -15.94 -3.88 -10.82
C THR A 252 -14.42 -3.68 -10.80
N THR A 253 -13.94 -2.58 -11.39
CA THR A 253 -12.52 -2.21 -11.39
C THR A 253 -12.00 -1.99 -9.97
N VAL A 254 -12.71 -1.19 -9.18
CA VAL A 254 -12.35 -0.88 -7.78
C VAL A 254 -12.34 -2.15 -6.94
N VAL A 255 -13.41 -2.95 -6.97
CA VAL A 255 -13.52 -4.20 -6.20
C VAL A 255 -12.40 -5.16 -6.57
N ARG A 256 -12.09 -5.31 -7.87
CA ARG A 256 -11.00 -6.19 -8.32
C ARG A 256 -9.62 -5.66 -7.90
N SER A 257 -9.38 -4.36 -8.02
CA SER A 257 -8.12 -3.73 -7.59
C SER A 257 -7.92 -3.76 -6.07
N SER A 258 -9.02 -3.77 -5.31
CA SER A 258 -9.00 -3.77 -3.83
C SER A 258 -8.67 -5.13 -3.22
N ARG A 259 -8.62 -6.20 -4.03
CA ARG A 259 -8.31 -7.56 -3.57
C ARG A 259 -7.11 -8.11 -4.33
N PRO A 260 -5.93 -7.47 -4.20
CA PRO A 260 -4.72 -7.99 -4.81
C PRO A 260 -4.44 -9.38 -4.22
N ARG A 261 -4.23 -10.36 -5.12
CA ARG A 261 -3.90 -11.74 -4.75
C ARG A 261 -2.44 -12.02 -5.11
N PRO A 262 -1.71 -12.78 -4.28
CA PRO A 262 -0.39 -13.24 -4.66
C PRO A 262 -0.49 -14.05 -5.95
N ALA A 263 0.49 -13.88 -6.83
CA ALA A 263 0.58 -14.63 -8.08
C ALA A 263 1.45 -15.89 -7.92
N LEU A 264 2.33 -15.89 -6.92
CA LEU A 264 3.24 -16.95 -6.56
C LEU A 264 3.49 -16.86 -5.04
N GLU A 265 3.68 -17.98 -4.37
CA GLU A 265 4.09 -18.01 -2.97
C GLU A 265 5.46 -18.68 -2.89
N LEU A 266 6.38 -18.03 -2.18
CA LEU A 266 7.74 -18.47 -1.99
C LEU A 266 7.88 -18.94 -0.54
N GLU A 267 8.18 -20.21 -0.33
CA GLU A 267 8.49 -20.78 0.98
C GLU A 267 9.99 -21.05 1.05
N LEU A 268 10.67 -20.41 1.99
CA LEU A 268 12.10 -20.52 2.21
C LEU A 268 12.36 -21.24 3.55
N ASP A 269 12.90 -22.43 3.47
CA ASP A 269 13.49 -23.17 4.57
C ASP A 269 15.03 -22.98 4.51
N PRO A 270 15.75 -23.04 5.64
CA PRO A 270 17.22 -23.09 5.64
C PRO A 270 17.85 -24.07 4.63
N ARG A 271 17.15 -25.14 4.24
CA ARG A 271 17.67 -26.18 3.32
C ARG A 271 17.08 -26.12 1.92
N GLU A 272 15.86 -25.62 1.75
CA GLU A 272 15.10 -25.77 0.51
C GLU A 272 14.26 -24.53 0.21
N LEU A 273 14.19 -24.18 -1.07
CA LEU A 273 13.26 -23.20 -1.61
C LEU A 273 12.10 -23.94 -2.29
N ARG A 274 10.87 -23.58 -1.95
CA ARG A 274 9.65 -24.10 -2.57
C ARG A 274 8.81 -22.98 -3.16
N LEU A 275 8.28 -23.22 -4.35
CA LEU A 275 7.35 -22.33 -5.05
C LEU A 275 5.97 -22.96 -5.06
N HIS A 276 4.97 -22.24 -4.57
CA HIS A 276 3.58 -22.70 -4.52
C HIS A 276 2.67 -21.80 -5.35
N ASP A 277 1.66 -22.39 -5.98
CA ASP A 277 0.53 -21.64 -6.52
C ASP A 277 -0.41 -21.26 -5.35
N PRO A 278 -0.56 -19.98 -5.02
CA PRO A 278 -1.36 -19.55 -3.87
C PRO A 278 -2.86 -19.83 -4.02
N LYS A 279 -3.35 -20.13 -5.23
CA LYS A 279 -4.77 -20.46 -5.43
C LYS A 279 -5.07 -21.93 -5.14
N THR A 280 -4.14 -22.82 -5.51
CA THR A 280 -4.36 -24.27 -5.45
C THR A 280 -3.54 -24.94 -4.36
N GLY A 281 -2.57 -24.24 -3.78
CA GLY A 281 -1.56 -24.80 -2.87
C GLY A 281 -0.54 -25.72 -3.56
N ARG A 282 -0.67 -25.92 -4.88
CA ARG A 282 0.16 -26.87 -5.64
C ARG A 282 1.61 -26.43 -5.63
N LEU A 283 2.51 -27.36 -5.29
CA LEU A 283 3.95 -27.19 -5.43
C LEU A 283 4.31 -27.09 -6.93
N LEU A 284 4.84 -25.95 -7.34
CA LEU A 284 5.25 -25.68 -8.72
C LEU A 284 6.71 -26.06 -8.96
N ALA A 285 7.56 -25.84 -7.97
CA ALA A 285 8.97 -26.22 -7.99
C ALA A 285 9.52 -26.29 -6.57
N ALA A 286 10.57 -27.10 -6.39
CA ALA A 286 11.34 -27.16 -5.17
C ALA A 286 12.80 -27.42 -5.51
N ALA A 287 13.72 -26.79 -4.79
CA ALA A 287 15.15 -27.01 -4.98
C ALA A 287 15.91 -26.74 -3.68
N PRO A 288 16.99 -27.48 -3.39
CA PRO A 288 17.90 -27.14 -2.31
C PRO A 288 18.38 -25.69 -2.46
N LEU A 289 18.48 -24.95 -1.35
CA LEU A 289 18.80 -23.52 -1.41
C LEU A 289 20.16 -23.26 -2.08
N GLY A 290 21.14 -24.15 -1.87
CA GLY A 290 22.45 -24.08 -2.54
C GLY A 290 22.44 -24.37 -4.05
N ALA A 291 21.35 -24.95 -4.58
CA ALA A 291 21.16 -25.15 -6.02
C ALA A 291 20.44 -23.97 -6.69
N VAL A 292 19.89 -23.04 -5.90
CA VAL A 292 19.25 -21.81 -6.39
C VAL A 292 20.33 -20.73 -6.54
N SER A 293 20.49 -20.18 -7.74
CA SER A 293 21.38 -19.04 -7.96
C SER A 293 20.62 -17.72 -7.92
N GLY A 294 21.20 -16.73 -7.24
CA GLY A 294 20.65 -15.37 -7.12
C GLY A 294 21.51 -14.36 -7.88
N THR A 295 20.93 -13.66 -8.86
CA THR A 295 21.59 -12.54 -9.54
C THR A 295 20.99 -11.22 -9.05
N ARG A 296 21.79 -10.40 -8.37
CA ARG A 296 21.39 -9.07 -7.90
C ARG A 296 21.46 -8.04 -9.02
N GLY A 297 20.64 -7.02 -8.93
CA GLY A 297 20.66 -5.89 -9.84
C GLY A 297 19.67 -4.82 -9.46
N PHE A 298 19.48 -3.85 -10.35
CA PHE A 298 18.46 -2.82 -10.16
C PHE A 298 17.50 -2.76 -11.34
N SER A 299 16.27 -2.34 -11.07
CA SER A 299 15.28 -2.05 -12.11
C SER A 299 14.97 -0.57 -12.12
N LEU A 300 14.92 0.02 -13.31
CA LEU A 300 14.47 1.40 -13.50
C LEU A 300 12.97 1.42 -13.77
N PHE A 301 12.27 2.28 -13.06
CA PHE A 301 10.89 2.61 -13.33
C PHE A 301 10.78 4.07 -13.73
N ARG A 302 10.34 4.31 -14.97
CA ARG A 302 10.16 5.66 -15.50
C ARG A 302 8.70 6.06 -15.37
N MET A 303 8.45 7.10 -14.59
CA MET A 303 7.18 7.82 -14.57
C MET A 303 7.37 9.20 -15.20
N ARG A 304 6.26 9.89 -15.48
CA ARG A 304 6.31 11.29 -15.92
C ARG A 304 6.97 12.21 -14.87
N SER A 305 6.88 11.85 -13.59
CA SER A 305 7.45 12.59 -12.46
C SER A 305 8.95 12.35 -12.25
N GLY A 306 9.55 11.36 -12.92
CA GLY A 306 10.96 11.04 -12.73
C GLY A 306 11.29 9.57 -12.99
N THR A 307 12.56 9.24 -12.83
CA THR A 307 13.04 7.86 -12.87
C THR A 307 13.35 7.40 -11.45
N PHE A 308 12.74 6.29 -11.06
CA PHE A 308 12.97 5.63 -9.77
C PHE A 308 13.79 4.36 -9.99
N THR A 309 14.71 4.09 -9.08
CA THR A 309 15.52 2.87 -9.08
C THR A 309 15.07 1.99 -7.92
N PHE A 310 14.89 0.70 -8.19
CA PHE A 310 14.50 -0.29 -7.20
C PHE A 310 15.50 -1.44 -7.18
N ALA A 311 15.85 -1.92 -5.99
CA ALA A 311 16.60 -3.16 -5.85
C ALA A 311 15.81 -4.34 -6.43
N ALA A 312 16.49 -5.19 -7.19
CA ALA A 312 15.95 -6.36 -7.85
C ALA A 312 16.85 -7.59 -7.67
N LEU A 313 16.23 -8.77 -7.70
CA LEU A 313 16.87 -10.07 -7.51
C LEU A 313 16.25 -11.09 -8.47
N VAL A 314 17.08 -11.77 -9.26
CA VAL A 314 16.65 -12.89 -10.10
C VAL A 314 17.04 -14.20 -9.42
N LEU A 315 16.06 -15.02 -9.08
CA LEU A 315 16.27 -16.36 -8.56
C LEU A 315 16.09 -17.38 -9.68
N ARG A 316 17.14 -18.15 -9.98
CA ARG A 316 17.07 -19.27 -10.92
C ARG A 316 16.83 -20.56 -10.13
N VAL A 317 15.62 -21.09 -10.24
CA VAL A 317 15.18 -22.29 -9.53
C VAL A 317 15.19 -23.46 -10.52
N PRO A 318 15.96 -24.54 -10.27
CA PRO A 318 15.98 -25.72 -11.14
C PRO A 318 14.58 -26.25 -11.46
N GLY A 319 14.32 -26.54 -12.73
CA GLY A 319 13.03 -27.06 -13.19
C GLY A 319 11.91 -26.01 -13.31
N HIS A 320 12.20 -24.72 -13.06
CA HIS A 320 11.24 -23.63 -13.19
C HIS A 320 11.85 -22.43 -13.92
N GLY A 321 11.01 -21.55 -14.47
CA GLY A 321 11.49 -20.29 -15.04
C GLY A 321 12.01 -19.33 -13.96
N ASP A 322 12.90 -18.41 -14.36
CA ASP A 322 13.46 -17.40 -13.48
C ASP A 322 12.37 -16.62 -12.71
N VAL A 323 12.57 -16.49 -11.40
CA VAL A 323 11.71 -15.70 -10.51
C VAL A 323 12.38 -14.35 -10.28
N THR A 324 11.87 -13.33 -10.95
CA THR A 324 12.38 -11.95 -10.82
C THR A 324 11.60 -11.18 -9.76
N LEU A 325 12.28 -10.83 -8.68
CA LEU A 325 11.78 -10.12 -7.51
C LEU A 325 12.27 -8.68 -7.50
N GLY A 326 11.45 -7.77 -6.98
CA GLY A 326 11.89 -6.43 -6.60
C GLY A 326 11.14 -5.95 -5.37
N VAL A 327 11.66 -4.90 -4.75
CA VAL A 327 11.01 -4.20 -3.63
C VAL A 327 10.52 -2.83 -4.12
N HIS A 328 9.24 -2.53 -3.94
CA HIS A 328 8.65 -1.23 -4.30
C HIS A 328 8.90 -0.18 -3.22
N ASP A 329 10.18 -0.02 -2.86
CA ASP A 329 10.64 0.95 -1.87
C ASP A 329 12.03 1.43 -2.29
N THR A 330 12.14 2.72 -2.60
CA THR A 330 13.37 3.34 -3.13
C THR A 330 14.47 3.46 -2.09
N ARG A 331 14.17 3.21 -0.81
CA ARG A 331 15.20 3.14 0.23
C ARG A 331 16.16 1.98 0.01
N PHE A 332 15.70 0.91 -0.63
CA PHE A 332 16.49 -0.29 -0.83
C PHE A 332 17.36 -0.18 -2.07
N ALA A 333 18.67 -0.25 -1.86
CA ALA A 333 19.69 -0.27 -2.90
C ALA A 333 20.74 -1.34 -2.60
N TRP A 334 21.59 -1.63 -3.59
CA TRP A 334 22.76 -2.48 -3.39
C TRP A 334 23.99 -1.60 -3.13
N ALA A 335 24.86 -2.02 -2.22
CA ALA A 335 26.06 -1.30 -1.81
C ALA A 335 27.14 -1.25 -2.91
N ASP A 336 27.09 -2.19 -3.85
CA ASP A 336 28.04 -2.36 -4.94
C ASP A 336 27.41 -2.05 -6.30
N ALA A 337 28.28 -1.90 -7.30
CA ALA A 337 27.84 -1.74 -8.68
C ALA A 337 27.23 -3.04 -9.20
N VAL A 338 25.91 -3.06 -9.32
CA VAL A 338 25.16 -4.21 -9.85
C VAL A 338 24.54 -3.88 -11.22
N PRO A 339 24.35 -4.87 -12.10
CA PRO A 339 23.81 -4.62 -13.42
C PRO A 339 22.35 -4.18 -13.37
N ARG A 340 21.92 -3.49 -14.44
CA ARG A 340 20.50 -3.26 -14.68
C ARG A 340 19.83 -4.58 -15.09
N LEU A 341 18.73 -4.91 -14.42
CA LEU A 341 17.91 -6.07 -14.73
C LEU A 341 16.62 -5.66 -15.46
N PRO A 342 15.95 -6.61 -16.14
CA PRO A 342 14.58 -6.42 -16.61
C PRO A 342 13.64 -6.06 -15.45
N ALA A 343 12.50 -5.45 -15.77
CA ALA A 343 11.49 -5.15 -14.77
C ALA A 343 11.08 -6.44 -14.03
N PRO A 344 11.07 -6.44 -12.68
CA PRO A 344 10.75 -7.64 -11.92
C PRO A 344 9.30 -8.04 -12.19
N ARG A 345 9.06 -9.34 -12.28
CA ARG A 345 7.73 -9.91 -12.51
C ARG A 345 6.91 -9.85 -11.22
N TYR A 346 7.57 -10.01 -10.09
CA TYR A 346 6.96 -9.99 -8.78
C TYR A 346 7.57 -8.91 -7.89
N VAL A 347 6.75 -8.41 -6.98
CA VAL A 347 7.15 -7.45 -5.96
C VAL A 347 6.85 -8.01 -4.58
N VAL A 348 7.75 -7.72 -3.65
CA VAL A 348 7.62 -8.10 -2.25
C VAL A 348 7.72 -6.88 -1.36
N GLY A 349 7.28 -7.05 -0.12
CA GLY A 349 7.33 -6.02 0.90
C GLY A 349 8.72 -5.79 1.43
N PRO A 350 9.03 -4.62 1.99
CA PRO A 350 10.27 -4.42 2.74
C PRO A 350 10.61 -5.51 3.78
N PRO A 351 9.70 -5.97 4.67
CA PRO A 351 10.01 -7.04 5.62
C PRO A 351 10.31 -8.38 4.92
N ASP A 352 9.58 -8.67 3.85
CA ASP A 352 9.76 -9.88 3.06
C ASP A 352 11.07 -9.83 2.25
N TRP A 353 11.41 -8.66 1.72
CA TRP A 353 12.64 -8.41 0.97
C TRP A 353 13.87 -8.65 1.84
N ASN A 354 13.90 -8.05 3.05
CA ASN A 354 14.98 -8.27 4.02
C ASN A 354 15.17 -9.75 4.31
N ALA A 355 14.08 -10.47 4.61
CA ALA A 355 14.15 -11.88 4.94
C ALA A 355 14.63 -12.74 3.76
N VAL A 356 14.17 -12.45 2.53
CA VAL A 356 14.67 -13.15 1.33
C VAL A 356 16.16 -12.88 1.13
N VAL A 357 16.59 -11.63 1.19
CA VAL A 357 18.00 -11.23 1.02
C VAL A 357 18.89 -11.88 2.09
N GLU A 358 18.42 -11.96 3.33
CA GLU A 358 19.09 -12.66 4.43
C GLU A 358 19.23 -14.16 4.17
N CYS A 359 18.17 -14.85 3.73
CA CYS A 359 18.22 -16.28 3.39
C CYS A 359 19.28 -16.60 2.31
N PHE A 360 19.55 -15.68 1.40
CA PHE A 360 20.58 -15.83 0.37
C PHE A 360 21.97 -15.30 0.79
N GLY A 361 22.15 -14.86 2.03
CA GLY A 361 23.42 -14.32 2.53
C GLY A 361 23.81 -12.98 1.89
N LEU A 362 22.83 -12.23 1.37
CA LEU A 362 23.04 -10.99 0.63
C LEU A 362 22.88 -9.73 1.49
N GLN A 363 22.55 -9.88 2.78
CA GLN A 363 22.19 -8.76 3.66
C GLN A 363 23.31 -7.70 3.78
N ARG A 364 24.57 -8.14 3.82
CA ARG A 364 25.74 -7.23 3.89
C ARG A 364 25.91 -6.33 2.67
N LEU A 365 25.25 -6.67 1.56
CA LEU A 365 25.31 -5.92 0.30
C LEU A 365 24.06 -5.04 0.11
N LEU A 366 23.07 -5.14 1.00
CA LEU A 366 21.86 -4.35 0.95
C LEU A 366 22.06 -3.06 1.76
N VAL A 367 21.74 -1.93 1.14
CA VAL A 367 21.70 -0.61 1.79
C VAL A 367 20.24 -0.19 1.89
N VAL A 368 19.85 0.31 3.07
CA VAL A 368 18.54 0.92 3.30
C VAL A 368 18.79 2.38 3.65
N HIS A 369 18.38 3.28 2.77
CA HIS A 369 18.47 4.73 3.00
C HIS A 369 17.37 5.18 3.95
N ASP A 370 17.66 6.17 4.80
CA ASP A 370 16.65 6.80 5.64
C ASP A 370 15.65 7.60 4.77
N ASP A 371 14.37 7.57 5.13
CA ASP A 371 13.28 8.29 4.43
C ASP A 371 13.51 9.81 4.38
N HIS A 372 14.48 10.35 5.12
CA HIS A 372 14.74 11.78 5.27
C HIS A 372 15.71 12.37 4.23
N ALA A 373 16.26 11.56 3.33
CA ALA A 373 17.31 11.99 2.40
C ALA A 373 16.82 12.42 0.99
N VAL A 374 15.52 12.68 0.80
CA VAL A 374 14.94 13.09 -0.51
C VAL A 374 14.36 14.49 -0.47
#